data_AF-A0A6V8P8N8-F1
#
_entry.id   AF-A0A6V8P8N8-F1
#
_cell.length_a   1.000
_cell.length_b   1.000
_cell.length_c   1.000
_cell.angle_alpha   90.00
_cell.angle_beta   90.00
_cell.angle_gamma   90.00
#
_symmetry.space_group_name_H-M   'P 1'
#
loop_
_entity.id
_entity.type
_entity.pdbx_description
1 polymer ?
#
loop_
_entity_poly.entity_id
_entity_poly.type
_entity_poly.pdbx_seq_one_letter_code
_entity_poly.pdbx_strand_id
1 'polypeptide(L)'
;RPEDLYNAFYYAPVTDANDERQQKFLDALVFMGYTVRSREAHGDPRFEAMIATDLLVTAPRWERAVVASGSGDLAHTLSALRAQGQEIHLLGVPELTDLELRNQSDRYLDLRELQPQLERTGGGRRTYTSAGEEGPDTEAQPGVARRLMEDLDDEL
;
A
#
# COMPACT_ATOMS: atom_id res chain seq x y z
N ARG A 1 -7.50 -17.36 1.40
CA ARG A 1 -6.14 -17.76 1.80
C ARG A 1 -5.17 -16.86 1.04
N PRO A 2 -3.93 -16.61 1.52
CA PRO A 2 -3.01 -15.68 0.84
C PRO A 2 -2.76 -16.02 -0.64
N GLU A 3 -2.83 -17.30 -0.99
CA GLU A 3 -2.79 -17.80 -2.37
C GLU A 3 -3.98 -17.40 -3.26
N ASP A 4 -5.05 -16.83 -2.69
CA ASP A 4 -6.24 -16.39 -3.43
C ASP A 4 -6.17 -14.89 -3.83
N LEU A 5 -5.09 -14.19 -3.49
CA LEU A 5 -4.90 -12.78 -3.86
C LEU A 5 -4.28 -12.68 -5.25
N TYR A 6 -5.06 -12.22 -6.23
CA TYR A 6 -4.58 -12.02 -7.61
C TYR A 6 -3.61 -10.84 -7.73
N ASN A 7 -4.04 -9.65 -7.30
CA ASN A 7 -3.22 -8.44 -7.32
C ASN A 7 -3.64 -7.46 -6.20
N ALA A 8 -2.73 -6.55 -5.86
CA ALA A 8 -2.97 -5.46 -4.94
C ALA A 8 -2.29 -4.19 -5.48
N PHE A 9 -3.05 -3.11 -5.58
CA PHE A 9 -2.55 -1.83 -6.07
C PHE A 9 -2.58 -0.79 -4.97
N TYR A 10 -1.62 0.13 -4.99
CA TYR A 10 -1.61 1.31 -4.15
C TYR A 10 -1.36 2.55 -5.01
N TYR A 11 -2.24 3.53 -4.93
CA TYR A 11 -2.16 4.77 -5.72
C TYR A 11 -1.68 5.89 -4.80
N ALA A 12 -0.46 6.36 -5.03
CA ALA A 12 0.25 7.24 -4.11
C ALA A 12 0.43 8.64 -4.70
N PRO A 13 -0.21 9.68 -4.15
CA PRO A 13 0.19 11.04 -4.44
C PRO A 13 1.52 11.36 -3.77
N VAL A 14 2.51 11.73 -4.58
CA VAL A 14 3.81 12.20 -4.10
C VAL A 14 3.73 13.72 -4.01
N THR A 15 3.70 14.24 -2.79
CA THR A 15 3.59 15.69 -2.52
C THR A 15 4.95 16.37 -2.53
N ASP A 16 5.99 15.65 -2.11
CA ASP A 16 7.39 16.09 -2.16
C ASP A 16 8.26 14.88 -2.52
N ALA A 17 8.91 14.94 -3.68
CA ALA A 17 9.79 13.87 -4.15
C ALA A 17 11.04 13.67 -3.27
N ASN A 18 11.38 14.65 -2.42
CA ASN A 18 12.51 14.56 -1.49
C ASN A 18 12.10 14.07 -0.09
N ASP A 19 10.82 13.77 0.16
CA ASP A 19 10.39 13.22 1.44
C ASP A 19 10.80 11.75 1.58
N GLU A 20 11.94 11.52 2.23
CA GLU A 20 12.45 10.18 2.50
C GLU A 20 11.48 9.29 3.28
N ARG A 21 10.62 9.86 4.15
CA ARG A 21 9.66 9.05 4.91
C ARG A 21 8.58 8.51 3.99
N GLN A 22 8.11 9.34 3.06
CA GLN A 22 7.18 8.91 2.03
C GLN A 22 7.83 7.84 1.16
N GLN A 23 9.08 8.05 0.70
CA GLN A 23 9.79 7.07 -0.11
C GLN A 23 9.97 5.73 0.61
N LYS A 24 10.46 5.74 1.86
CA LYS A 24 10.59 4.53 2.71
C LYS A 24 9.25 3.80 2.90
N PHE A 25 8.13 4.52 2.94
CA PHE A 25 6.80 3.92 3.02
C PHE A 25 6.37 3.28 1.69
N LEU A 26 6.61 3.93 0.54
CA LEU A 26 6.32 3.34 -0.77
C LEU A 26 7.18 2.09 -1.02
N ASP A 27 8.46 2.12 -0.67
CA ASP A 27 9.36 0.97 -0.78
C ASP A 27 8.88 -0.21 0.07
N ALA A 28 8.38 0.08 1.28
CA ALA A 28 7.77 -0.94 2.13
C ALA A 28 6.52 -1.57 1.49
N LEU A 29 5.67 -0.79 0.82
CA LEU A 29 4.50 -1.32 0.10
C LEU A 29 4.92 -2.24 -1.04
N VAL A 30 5.94 -1.85 -1.81
CA VAL A 30 6.51 -2.71 -2.86
C VAL A 30 7.03 -4.02 -2.26
N PHE A 31 7.78 -3.94 -1.15
CA PHE A 31 8.28 -5.13 -0.46
C PHE A 31 7.15 -6.03 0.10
N MET A 32 6.01 -5.44 0.46
CA MET A 32 4.80 -6.16 0.87
C MET A 32 4.02 -6.78 -0.31
N GLY A 33 4.46 -6.56 -1.56
CA GLY A 33 3.86 -7.13 -2.76
C GLY A 33 2.81 -6.25 -3.44
N TYR A 34 2.68 -4.99 -3.05
CA TYR A 34 1.80 -4.05 -3.75
C TYR A 34 2.42 -3.59 -5.07
N THR A 35 1.60 -3.45 -6.10
CA THR A 35 1.93 -2.64 -7.27
C THR A 35 1.66 -1.17 -6.93
N VAL A 36 2.73 -0.44 -6.61
CA VAL A 36 2.64 0.99 -6.27
C VAL A 36 2.65 1.83 -7.54
N ARG A 37 1.64 2.69 -7.69
CA ARG A 37 1.52 3.68 -8.76
C ARG A 37 1.58 5.07 -8.15
N SER A 38 2.77 5.66 -8.17
CA SER A 38 3.00 7.02 -7.67
C SER A 38 2.86 8.07 -8.76
N ARG A 39 2.36 9.26 -8.40
CA ARG A 39 2.34 10.44 -9.28
C ARG A 39 2.59 11.69 -8.46
N GLU A 40 3.43 12.59 -8.98
CA GLU A 40 3.60 13.91 -8.39
C GLU A 40 2.27 14.67 -8.41
N ALA A 41 1.88 15.17 -7.25
CA ALA A 41 0.59 15.80 -7.03
C ALA A 41 0.79 17.29 -6.71
N HIS A 42 0.52 18.15 -7.68
CA HIS A 42 0.39 19.59 -7.44
C HIS A 42 -1.09 19.94 -7.29
N GLY A 43 -1.62 19.83 -6.07
CA GLY A 43 -3.05 19.99 -5.77
C GLY A 43 -3.74 18.66 -5.46
N ASP A 44 -5.01 18.54 -5.82
CA ASP A 44 -5.80 17.34 -5.52
C ASP A 44 -5.47 16.20 -6.50
N PRO A 45 -4.84 15.11 -6.02
CA PRO A 45 -4.40 14.03 -6.89
C PRO A 45 -5.56 13.14 -7.31
N ARG A 46 -5.84 13.13 -8.61
CA ARG A 46 -6.89 12.30 -9.19
C ARG A 46 -6.32 10.98 -9.71
N PHE A 47 -6.73 9.86 -9.11
CA PHE A 47 -6.29 8.51 -9.53
C PHE A 47 -7.42 7.68 -10.12
N GLU A 48 -8.64 8.22 -10.18
CA GLU A 48 -9.86 7.48 -10.51
C GLU A 48 -9.78 6.86 -11.91
N ALA A 49 -9.23 7.57 -12.89
CA ALA A 49 -9.04 7.04 -14.23
C ALA A 49 -8.06 5.85 -14.28
N MET A 50 -6.99 5.89 -13.47
CA MET A 50 -6.02 4.78 -13.38
C MET A 50 -6.65 3.58 -12.66
N ILE A 51 -7.31 3.84 -11.53
CA ILE A 51 -8.05 2.81 -10.77
C ILE A 51 -9.08 2.14 -11.66
N ALA A 52 -9.89 2.91 -12.39
CA ALA A 52 -10.91 2.38 -13.28
C ALA A 52 -10.31 1.53 -14.40
N THR A 53 -9.23 2.00 -15.01
CA THR A 53 -8.52 1.25 -16.06
C THR A 53 -7.98 -0.07 -15.51
N ASP A 54 -7.31 -0.05 -14.37
CA ASP A 54 -6.74 -1.26 -13.76
C ASP A 54 -7.83 -2.26 -13.38
N LEU A 55 -8.93 -1.81 -12.77
CA LEU A 55 -10.07 -2.68 -12.46
C LEU A 55 -10.65 -3.31 -13.73
N LEU A 56 -10.96 -2.51 -14.76
CA LEU A 56 -11.60 -2.99 -15.99
C LEU A 56 -10.70 -3.93 -16.81
N VAL A 57 -9.42 -3.60 -16.96
CA VAL A 57 -8.46 -4.42 -17.74
C VAL A 57 -8.15 -5.74 -17.04
N THR A 58 -8.21 -5.75 -15.70
CA THR A 58 -7.94 -6.96 -14.93
C THR A 58 -9.19 -7.78 -14.61
N ALA A 59 -10.40 -7.23 -14.81
CA ALA A 59 -11.68 -7.86 -14.48
C ALA A 59 -11.81 -9.34 -14.83
N PRO A 60 -11.35 -9.84 -16.00
CA PRO A 60 -11.47 -11.26 -16.33
C PRO A 60 -10.65 -12.22 -15.45
N ARG A 61 -9.80 -11.71 -14.55
CA ARG A 61 -8.82 -12.49 -13.77
C ARG A 61 -9.14 -12.55 -12.28
N TRP A 62 -10.19 -11.88 -11.85
CA TRP A 62 -10.67 -11.90 -10.48
C TRP A 62 -12.20 -12.03 -10.49
N GLU A 63 -12.74 -12.44 -9.35
CA GLU A 63 -14.20 -12.56 -9.14
C GLU A 63 -14.70 -11.53 -8.12
N ARG A 64 -13.80 -11.08 -7.24
CA ARG A 64 -14.07 -10.08 -6.21
C ARG A 64 -12.94 -9.06 -6.13
N ALA A 65 -13.31 -7.79 -6.04
CA ALA A 65 -12.38 -6.70 -5.72
C ALA A 65 -12.77 -6.03 -4.40
N VAL A 66 -11.76 -5.72 -3.59
CA VAL A 66 -11.88 -4.78 -2.47
C VAL A 66 -11.34 -3.44 -2.93
N VAL A 67 -12.21 -2.44 -3.01
CA VAL A 67 -11.87 -1.09 -3.48
C VAL A 67 -11.87 -0.15 -2.30
N ALA A 68 -10.73 0.47 -2.01
CA ALA A 68 -10.61 1.52 -1.00
C ALA A 68 -10.64 2.90 -1.68
N SER A 69 -11.82 3.49 -1.80
CA SER A 69 -11.99 4.84 -2.39
C SER A 69 -13.29 5.47 -1.91
N GLY A 70 -13.29 6.80 -1.78
CA GLY A 70 -14.49 7.60 -1.48
C GLY A 70 -15.06 8.33 -2.69
N SER A 71 -14.41 8.27 -3.86
CA SER A 71 -14.74 9.11 -5.02
C SER A 71 -15.91 8.56 -5.85
N GLY A 72 -16.97 9.37 -5.99
CA GLY A 72 -18.14 9.08 -6.83
C GLY A 72 -17.81 8.84 -8.30
N ASP A 73 -16.69 9.33 -8.82
CA ASP A 73 -16.28 9.13 -10.22
C ASP A 73 -16.09 7.65 -10.59
N LEU A 74 -15.86 6.78 -9.59
CA LEU A 74 -15.73 5.34 -9.80
C LEU A 74 -17.10 4.62 -9.87
N ALA A 75 -18.21 5.28 -9.55
CA ALA A 75 -19.54 4.64 -9.49
C ALA A 75 -19.91 3.96 -10.81
N HIS A 76 -19.70 4.62 -11.95
CA HIS A 76 -19.97 4.04 -13.25
C HIS A 76 -19.08 2.83 -13.54
N THR A 77 -17.81 2.89 -13.14
CA THR A 77 -16.86 1.77 -13.28
C THR A 77 -17.33 0.56 -12.47
N LEU A 78 -17.73 0.76 -11.21
CA LEU A 78 -18.23 -0.33 -10.36
C LEU A 78 -19.51 -0.94 -10.94
N SER A 79 -20.41 -0.11 -11.45
CA SER A 79 -21.64 -0.56 -12.13
C SER A 79 -21.32 -1.45 -13.34
N ALA A 80 -20.36 -1.05 -14.18
CA ALA A 80 -19.93 -1.82 -15.34
C ALA A 80 -19.30 -3.16 -14.96
N LEU A 81 -18.45 -3.19 -13.92
CA LEU A 81 -17.84 -4.42 -13.40
C LEU A 81 -18.89 -5.38 -12.86
N ARG A 82 -19.87 -4.89 -12.10
CA ARG A 82 -20.98 -5.70 -11.59
C ARG A 82 -21.84 -6.27 -12.72
N ALA A 83 -22.08 -5.50 -13.78
CA ALA A 83 -22.76 -6.00 -14.97
C ALA A 83 -21.97 -7.11 -15.69
N GLN A 84 -20.65 -7.17 -15.50
CA GLN A 84 -19.78 -8.26 -15.97
C GLN A 84 -19.72 -9.46 -15.00
N GLY A 85 -20.45 -9.42 -13.89
CA GLY A 85 -20.50 -10.49 -12.89
C GLY A 85 -19.48 -10.38 -11.77
N GLN A 86 -18.77 -9.26 -11.66
CA GLN A 86 -17.78 -9.03 -10.62
C GLN A 86 -18.42 -8.61 -9.29
N GLU A 87 -17.93 -9.15 -8.17
CA GLU A 87 -18.36 -8.76 -6.82
C GLU A 87 -17.48 -7.61 -6.28
N ILE A 88 -18.10 -6.50 -5.88
CA ILE A 88 -17.37 -5.32 -5.40
C ILE A 88 -17.63 -5.09 -3.91
N HIS A 89 -16.55 -5.11 -3.13
CA HIS A 89 -16.54 -4.72 -1.72
C HIS A 89 -15.90 -3.34 -1.59
N LEU A 90 -16.68 -2.35 -1.20
CA LEU A 90 -16.21 -0.99 -0.99
C LEU A 90 -15.73 -0.82 0.45
N LEU A 91 -14.45 -0.52 0.63
CA LEU A 91 -13.83 -0.22 1.92
C LEU A 91 -13.71 1.31 2.08
N GLY A 92 -14.24 1.85 3.18
CA GLY A 92 -14.16 3.29 3.41
C GLY A 92 -14.68 3.74 4.75
N VAL A 93 -14.67 5.05 4.96
CA VAL A 93 -15.32 5.73 6.08
C VAL A 93 -16.63 6.35 5.56
N PRO A 94 -17.80 6.09 6.16
CA PRO A 94 -19.08 6.51 5.58
C PRO A 94 -19.20 8.00 5.30
N GLU A 95 -18.59 8.85 6.13
CA GLU A 95 -18.59 10.30 5.99
C GLU A 95 -17.74 10.80 4.82
N LEU A 96 -16.80 9.97 4.34
CA LEU A 96 -15.89 10.27 3.23
C LEU A 96 -16.22 9.48 1.96
N THR A 97 -17.32 8.73 1.96
CA THR A 97 -17.72 7.89 0.84
C THR A 97 -18.94 8.45 0.14
N ASP A 98 -18.83 8.67 -1.17
CA ASP A 98 -19.97 9.07 -1.99
C ASP A 98 -21.11 8.03 -1.96
N LEU A 99 -22.35 8.51 -1.85
CA LEU A 99 -23.53 7.65 -1.75
C LEU A 99 -23.81 6.87 -3.05
N GLU A 100 -23.54 7.46 -4.21
CA GLU A 100 -23.68 6.80 -5.49
C GLU A 100 -22.65 5.68 -5.62
N LEU A 101 -21.40 5.94 -5.25
CA LEU A 101 -20.35 4.91 -5.23
C LEU A 101 -20.76 3.73 -4.35
N ARG A 102 -21.26 4.01 -3.14
CA ARG A 102 -21.75 2.99 -2.22
C ARG A 102 -22.93 2.20 -2.80
N ASN A 103 -23.87 2.86 -3.45
CA ASN A 103 -25.02 2.22 -4.12
C ASN A 103 -24.57 1.30 -5.27
N GLN A 104 -23.44 1.59 -5.92
CA GLN A 104 -22.85 0.76 -6.97
C GLN A 104 -21.92 -0.34 -6.44
N SER A 105 -21.85 -0.57 -5.13
CA SER A 105 -21.08 -1.66 -4.51
C SER A 105 -22.00 -2.76 -3.98
N ASP A 106 -21.53 -4.01 -3.94
CA ASP A 106 -22.32 -5.15 -3.42
C ASP A 106 -22.25 -5.22 -1.89
N ARG A 107 -21.09 -4.86 -1.32
CA ARG A 107 -20.89 -4.80 0.13
C ARG A 107 -20.10 -3.55 0.51
N TYR A 108 -20.49 -2.93 1.60
CA TYR A 108 -19.75 -1.84 2.21
C TYR A 108 -19.04 -2.35 3.48
N LEU A 109 -17.74 -2.11 3.56
CA LEU A 109 -16.88 -2.45 4.69
C LEU A 109 -16.51 -1.14 5.38
N ASP A 110 -17.01 -0.92 6.60
CA ASP A 110 -16.65 0.26 7.38
C ASP A 110 -15.26 0.07 7.98
N LEU A 111 -14.33 0.94 7.58
CA LEU A 111 -12.95 0.90 8.05
C LEU A 111 -12.86 1.02 9.58
N ARG A 112 -13.80 1.72 10.22
CA ARG A 112 -13.83 1.92 11.68
C ARG A 112 -14.17 0.63 12.42
N GLU A 113 -15.00 -0.22 11.84
CA GLU A 113 -15.33 -1.53 12.41
C GLU A 113 -14.14 -2.50 12.32
N LEU A 114 -13.29 -2.32 11.31
CA LEU A 114 -12.09 -3.11 11.09
C LEU A 114 -10.86 -2.57 11.83
N GLN A 115 -10.91 -1.34 12.33
CA GLN A 115 -9.81 -0.68 13.05
C GLN A 115 -9.18 -1.56 14.14
N PRO A 116 -9.93 -2.24 15.03
CA PRO A 116 -9.32 -3.07 16.08
C PRO A 116 -8.51 -4.27 15.56
N GLN A 117 -8.77 -4.71 14.33
CA GLN A 117 -8.10 -5.85 13.69
C GLN A 117 -6.93 -5.40 12.82
N LEU A 118 -6.98 -4.18 12.29
CA LEU A 118 -5.97 -3.60 11.41
C LEU A 118 -4.92 -2.79 12.18
N GLU A 119 -5.30 -2.21 13.32
CA GLU A 119 -4.37 -1.53 14.20
C GLU A 119 -3.38 -2.51 14.78
N ARG A 120 -2.10 -2.12 14.78
CA ARG A 120 -1.06 -2.94 15.39
C ARG A 120 -1.26 -2.98 16.90
N THR A 121 -1.61 -4.15 17.42
CA THR A 121 -1.63 -4.43 18.86
C THR A 121 -0.19 -4.39 19.37
N GLY A 122 0.21 -3.26 19.98
CA GLY A 122 1.45 -3.04 20.74
C GLY A 122 2.66 -3.90 20.37
N GLY A 123 3.51 -3.44 19.44
CA GLY A 123 4.75 -4.14 19.13
C GLY A 123 5.59 -3.51 18.02
N GLY A 124 6.56 -2.69 18.42
CA GLY A 124 7.74 -2.33 17.63
C GLY A 124 7.49 -1.39 16.45
N ARG A 125 7.98 -0.15 16.59
CA ARG A 125 8.53 0.58 15.44
C ARG A 125 9.48 -0.40 14.76
N ARG A 126 9.09 -0.99 13.63
CA ARG A 126 10.07 -1.59 12.73
C ARG A 126 10.91 -0.40 12.27
N THR A 127 12.04 -0.19 12.94
CA THR A 127 13.18 0.46 12.31
C THR A 127 13.43 -0.38 11.08
N TYR A 128 12.96 0.09 9.94
CA TYR A 128 13.67 -0.23 8.71
C TYR A 128 15.11 0.19 9.01
N THR A 129 16.02 -0.77 9.06
CA THR A 129 17.43 -0.46 9.01
C THR A 129 17.57 0.35 7.74
N SER A 130 17.75 1.67 7.86
CA SER A 130 18.15 2.51 6.75
C SER A 130 19.46 1.90 6.28
N ALA A 131 19.39 1.17 5.17
CA ALA A 131 20.58 0.82 4.43
C ALA A 131 21.10 2.14 3.84
N GLY A 132 22.04 2.75 4.56
CA GLY A 132 22.76 3.94 4.11
C GLY A 132 22.28 5.25 4.73
N GLU A 133 22.63 5.48 5.99
CA GLU A 133 22.99 6.82 6.46
C GLU A 133 24.22 6.68 7.36
N GLU A 134 25.40 6.77 6.73
CA GLU A 134 26.62 7.15 7.44
C GLU A 134 26.42 8.60 7.91
N GLY A 135 26.36 8.79 9.23
CA GLY A 135 26.33 10.08 9.92
C GLY A 135 27.15 9.98 11.21
N PRO A 136 27.72 11.10 11.68
CA PRO A 136 29.12 11.15 12.08
C PRO A 136 29.41 10.77 13.53
N ASP A 137 30.61 10.21 13.72
CA ASP A 137 31.40 10.08 14.96
C ASP A 137 30.64 9.92 16.27
N THR A 138 30.47 8.67 16.69
CA THR A 138 30.46 8.33 18.11
C THR A 138 31.37 7.12 18.33
N GLU A 139 32.33 7.34 19.22
CA GLU A 139 33.45 6.49 19.66
C GLU A 139 33.31 4.98 19.42
N ALA A 140 34.29 4.47 18.67
CA ALA A 140 34.42 3.09 18.26
C ALA A 140 34.54 2.11 19.43
N GLN A 141 33.55 1.22 19.57
CA GLN A 141 33.78 -0.13 20.08
C GLN A 141 33.91 -1.08 18.89
N PRO A 142 34.96 -1.91 18.81
CA PRO A 142 35.15 -2.81 17.68
C PRO A 142 34.03 -3.86 17.67
N GLY A 143 33.16 -3.76 16.67
CA GLY A 143 32.06 -4.68 16.43
C GLY A 143 32.56 -6.06 16.00
N VAL A 144 31.73 -7.06 16.28
CA VAL A 144 31.91 -8.51 16.12
C VAL A 144 32.47 -8.92 14.74
N ALA A 145 32.28 -8.12 13.70
CA ALA A 145 32.82 -8.35 12.37
C ALA A 145 34.36 -8.28 12.29
N ARG A 146 35.03 -7.48 13.14
CA ARG A 146 36.49 -7.40 13.17
C ARG A 146 37.12 -8.64 13.82
N ARG A 147 36.47 -9.21 14.85
CA ARG A 147 36.89 -10.49 15.44
C ARG A 147 36.77 -11.64 14.45
N LEU A 148 35.71 -11.66 13.64
CA LEU A 148 35.50 -12.72 12.66
C LEU A 148 36.49 -12.69 11.48
N MET A 149 37.07 -11.53 11.15
CA MET A 149 38.13 -11.45 10.13
C MET A 149 39.52 -11.74 10.71
N GLU A 150 39.80 -11.36 11.96
CA GLU A 150 41.07 -11.71 12.63
C GLU A 150 41.19 -13.23 12.85
N ASP A 151 40.09 -13.92 13.18
CA ASP A 151 40.08 -15.39 13.33
C ASP A 151 40.30 -16.16 12.00
N LEU A 152 40.13 -15.51 10.84
CA LEU A 152 40.33 -16.13 9.51
C LEU A 152 41.75 -15.95 8.96
N ASP A 153 42.47 -14.92 9.40
CA ASP A 153 43.86 -14.66 9.00
C ASP A 153 44.88 -15.48 9.84
N ASP A 154 44.47 -15.99 11.02
CA ASP A 154 45.29 -16.87 11.87
C ASP A 154 45.24 -18.37 11.47
N GLU A 155 44.41 -18.75 10.47
CA GLU A 155 44.30 -20.14 9.96
C GLU A 155 44.89 -20.34 8.53
N LEU A 156 45.72 -19.43 8.03
CA LEU A 156 46.53 -19.59 6.80
C LEU A 156 48.04 -19.57 7.09
#